data_AF-A0A254NL03-F1
#
_entry.id   AF-A0A254NL03-F1
#
_cell.length_a   1.000
_cell.length_b   1.000
_cell.length_c   1.000
_cell.angle_alpha   90.00
_cell.angle_beta   90.00
_cell.angle_gamma   90.00
#
_symmetry.space_group_name_H-M   'P 1'
#
loop_
_entity.id
_entity.type
_entity.pdbx_description
1 polymer ?
#
loop_
_entity_poly.entity_id
_entity_poly.type
_entity_poly.pdbx_seq_one_letter_code
_entity_poly.pdbx_strand_id
1 'polypeptide(L)' 'MTGEELTEAVIELCRVKAEELRYLGYRQTTWEDVWQCVNAKYAGRQEPPLHRIVNDILTLRADGLMNYLTIAALKEAPLS' A
#
# COMPACT_ATOMS: atom_id res chain seq x y z
N MET A 1 -1.38 23.79 0.33
CA MET A 1 -1.54 22.58 -0.48
C MET A 1 -3.03 22.24 -0.53
N THR A 2 -3.56 21.93 -1.71
CA THR A 2 -4.94 21.45 -1.87
C THR A 2 -5.04 19.95 -1.55
N GLY A 3 -6.25 19.41 -1.42
CA GLY A 3 -6.46 17.96 -1.21
C GLY A 3 -5.99 17.11 -2.39
N GLU A 4 -6.04 17.67 -3.60
CA GLU A 4 -5.59 17.01 -4.84
C GLU A 4 -4.05 16.89 -4.87
N GLU A 5 -3.33 17.98 -4.59
CA GLU A 5 -1.86 17.96 -4.47
C GLU A 5 -1.38 16.96 -3.41
N LEU A 6 -2.14 16.81 -2.32
CA LEU A 6 -1.80 15.85 -1.28
C LEU A 6 -2.02 14.40 -1.74
N THR A 7 -3.09 14.15 -2.49
CA THR A 7 -3.39 12.83 -3.05
C THR A 7 -2.30 12.41 -4.02
N GLU A 8 -1.87 13.32 -4.90
CA GLU A 8 -0.76 13.07 -5.83
C GLU A 8 0.55 12.75 -5.10
N ALA A 9 0.87 13.48 -4.03
CA ALA A 9 2.06 13.22 -3.22
C ALA A 9 2.04 11.83 -2.57
N VAL A 10 0.86 11.36 -2.11
CA VAL A 10 0.71 10.01 -1.54
C VAL A 10 0.86 8.94 -2.62
N ILE A 11 0.27 9.14 -3.81
CA ILE A 11 0.44 8.21 -4.93
C ILE A 11 1.91 8.11 -5.32
N GLU A 12 2.63 9.24 -5.35
CA GLU A 12 4.06 9.25 -5.67
C GLU A 12 4.89 8.49 -4.64
N LEU A 13 4.58 8.62 -3.34
CA LEU A 13 5.22 7.80 -2.30
C LEU A 13 4.97 6.30 -2.50
N CYS A 14 3.76 5.91 -2.91
CA CYS A 14 3.44 4.52 -3.23
C CYS A 14 4.25 4.01 -4.43
N ARG A 15 4.47 4.86 -5.47
CA ARG A 15 5.32 4.50 -6.62
C ARG A 15 6.76 4.27 -6.21
N VAL A 16 7.35 5.18 -5.45
CA VAL A 16 8.73 5.05 -4.94
C VAL A 16 8.89 3.78 -4.10
N LYS A 17 7.94 3.50 -3.21
CA LYS A 17 7.96 2.26 -2.41
C LYS A 17 7.80 1.01 -3.28
N ALA A 18 6.94 1.03 -4.29
CA ALA A 18 6.80 -0.09 -5.23
C ALA A 18 8.10 -0.34 -6.00
N GLU A 19 8.79 0.72 -6.45
CA GLU A 19 10.11 0.61 -7.09
C GLU A 19 11.16 0.02 -6.14
N GLU A 20 11.23 0.50 -4.88
CA GLU A 20 12.09 -0.08 -3.84
C GLU A 20 11.87 -1.60 -3.70
N LEU A 21 10.61 -2.03 -3.61
CA LEU A 21 10.25 -3.45 -3.50
C LEU A 21 10.63 -4.24 -4.76
N ARG A 22 10.44 -3.67 -5.95
CA ARG A 22 10.89 -4.28 -7.22
C ARG A 22 12.41 -4.48 -7.23
N TYR A 23 13.19 -3.51 -6.74
CA TYR A 23 14.64 -3.65 -6.60
C TYR A 23 15.04 -4.76 -5.63
N LEU A 24 14.23 -5.04 -4.61
CA LEU A 24 14.41 -6.16 -3.68
C LEU A 24 13.96 -7.52 -4.23
N GLY A 25 13.48 -7.57 -5.48
CA GLY A 25 13.09 -8.81 -6.18
C GLY A 25 11.59 -9.00 -6.36
N TYR A 26 10.75 -8.11 -5.84
CA TYR A 26 9.29 -8.17 -5.97
C TYR A 26 8.83 -7.48 -7.26
N ARG A 27 9.27 -8.04 -8.40
CA ARG A 27 9.21 -7.38 -9.72
C ARG A 27 7.82 -6.96 -10.22
N GLN A 28 6.75 -7.58 -9.71
CA GLN A 28 5.38 -7.30 -10.15
C GLN A 28 4.64 -6.30 -9.26
N THR A 29 5.23 -5.86 -8.14
CA THR A 29 4.58 -4.93 -7.22
C THR A 29 4.20 -3.63 -7.92
N THR A 30 2.96 -3.19 -7.77
CA THR A 30 2.43 -1.92 -8.29
C THR A 30 2.26 -0.89 -7.17
N TRP A 31 2.03 0.39 -7.51
CA TRP A 31 1.77 1.41 -6.50
C TRP A 31 0.39 1.20 -5.87
N GLU A 32 -0.55 0.63 -6.63
CA GLU A 32 -1.87 0.21 -6.18
C GLU A 32 -1.76 -0.88 -5.11
N ASP A 33 -0.89 -1.88 -5.29
CA ASP A 33 -0.66 -2.92 -4.28
C ASP A 33 -0.19 -2.33 -2.96
N VAL A 34 0.73 -1.35 -3.01
CA VAL A 34 1.23 -0.62 -1.83
C VAL A 34 0.09 0.15 -1.16
N TRP A 35 -0.67 0.92 -1.94
CA TRP A 35 -1.77 1.73 -1.42
C TRP A 35 -2.84 0.85 -0.78
N GLN A 36 -3.28 -0.21 -1.46
CA GLN A 36 -4.30 -1.11 -0.95
C GLN A 36 -3.83 -1.83 0.33
N CYS A 37 -2.57 -2.27 0.37
CA CYS A 37 -1.98 -2.88 1.57
C CYS A 37 -2.00 -1.93 2.77
N VAL A 38 -1.66 -0.65 2.56
CA VAL A 38 -1.69 0.38 3.63
C VAL A 38 -3.13 0.71 4.01
N ASN A 39 -3.99 0.95 3.04
CA ASN A 39 -5.38 1.33 3.25
C ASN A 39 -6.18 0.22 3.97
N ALA A 40 -5.86 -1.05 3.73
CA ALA A 40 -6.47 -2.18 4.43
C ALA A 40 -6.29 -2.13 5.96
N LYS A 41 -5.25 -1.46 6.47
CA LYS A 41 -5.06 -1.24 7.93
C LYS A 41 -6.13 -0.34 8.56
N TYR A 42 -6.85 0.42 7.74
CA TYR A 42 -7.79 1.45 8.15
C TYR A 42 -9.25 1.10 7.80
N ALA A 43 -9.50 -0.05 7.18
CA ALA A 43 -10.85 -0.52 6.89
C ALA A 43 -11.70 -0.58 8.18
N GLY A 44 -12.85 0.11 8.18
CA GLY A 44 -13.76 0.16 9.33
C GLY A 44 -13.26 0.99 10.52
N ARG A 45 -12.23 1.82 10.33
CA ARG A 45 -11.67 2.72 11.37
C ARG A 45 -11.87 4.19 10.98
N GLN A 46 -11.65 5.08 11.95
CA GLN A 46 -11.55 6.51 11.67
C GLN A 46 -10.38 6.78 10.71
N GLU A 47 -10.57 7.73 9.81
CA GLU A 47 -9.55 8.14 8.85
C GLU A 47 -8.27 8.58 9.59
N PRO A 48 -7.11 8.00 9.26
CA PRO A 48 -5.86 8.32 9.94
C PRO A 48 -5.36 9.70 9.53
N PRO A 49 -4.59 10.38 10.40
CA PRO A 49 -3.91 11.60 10.01
C PRO A 49 -2.83 11.28 8.96
N LEU A 50 -2.58 12.22 8.04
CA LEU A 50 -1.66 12.04 6.92
C LEU A 50 -0.28 11.49 7.30
N HIS A 51 0.33 11.99 8.39
CA HIS A 51 1.65 11.54 8.82
C HIS A 51 1.70 10.04 9.15
N ARG A 52 0.57 9.44 9.58
CA ARG A 52 0.46 7.99 9.78
C ARG A 52 0.46 7.24 8.46
N ILE A 53 -0.29 7.72 7.46
CA ILE A 53 -0.31 7.15 6.10
C ILE A 53 1.10 7.18 5.51
N VAL A 54 1.77 8.33 5.57
CA VAL A 54 3.15 8.49 5.08
C VAL A 54 4.10 7.51 5.79
N ASN A 55 4.01 7.42 7.12
CA ASN A 55 4.83 6.48 7.89
C ASN A 55 4.57 5.03 7.47
N ASP A 56 3.31 4.63 7.32
CA ASP A 56 2.95 3.27 6.94
C ASP A 56 3.41 2.91 5.51
N ILE A 57 3.40 3.87 4.58
CA ILE A 57 3.95 3.67 3.23
C ILE A 57 5.47 3.48 3.32
N LEU A 58 6.19 4.41 3.96
CA LEU A 58 7.65 4.38 3.99
C LEU A 58 8.23 3.22 4.80
N THR A 59 7.50 2.74 5.81
CA THR A 59 7.90 1.59 6.64
C THR A 59 7.35 0.25 6.15
N LEU A 60 6.55 0.24 5.07
CA LEU A 60 6.06 -1.00 4.48
C LEU A 60 7.23 -1.90 4.05
N ARG A 61 7.27 -3.09 4.63
CA ARG A 61 8.22 -4.15 4.29
C ARG A 61 7.58 -5.16 3.35
N ALA A 62 8.43 -5.88 2.61
CA ALA A 62 7.99 -6.82 1.61
C ALA A 62 7.21 -8.03 2.17
N ASP A 63 7.55 -8.50 3.38
CA ASP A 63 6.78 -9.52 4.09
C ASP A 63 5.35 -9.06 4.39
N GLY A 64 5.18 -7.81 4.83
CA GLY A 64 3.88 -7.19 5.03
C GLY A 64 3.04 -7.14 3.75
N LEU A 65 3.65 -6.73 2.64
CA LEU A 65 2.98 -6.69 1.34
C LEU A 65 2.60 -8.10 0.85
N MET A 66 3.50 -9.07 0.92
CA MET A 66 3.23 -10.43 0.45
C MET A 66 2.13 -11.11 1.25
N ASN A 67 2.09 -10.89 2.56
CA ASN A 67 1.00 -11.37 3.39
C ASN A 67 -0.35 -10.77 2.95
N TYR A 68 -0.39 -9.46 2.71
CA TYR A 68 -1.59 -8.81 2.19
C TYR A 68 -2.05 -9.40 0.85
N LEU A 69 -1.16 -9.48 -0.14
CA LEU A 69 -1.49 -9.99 -1.48
C LEU A 69 -1.95 -11.45 -1.45
N THR A 70 -1.33 -12.27 -0.60
CA THR A 70 -1.73 -13.67 -0.41
C THR A 70 -3.15 -13.76 0.14
N ILE A 71 -3.49 -12.99 1.17
CA ILE A 71 -4.84 -12.96 1.74
C ILE A 71 -5.86 -12.41 0.73
N ALA A 72 -5.50 -11.38 -0.03
CA ALA A 72 -6.36 -10.82 -1.07
C ALA A 72 -6.69 -11.88 -2.14
N ALA A 73 -5.68 -12.57 -2.67
CA ALA A 73 -5.86 -13.65 -3.64
C ALA A 73 -6.73 -14.80 -3.12
N LEU A 74 -6.58 -15.18 -1.84
CA LEU A 74 -7.41 -16.21 -1.22
C LEU A 74 -8.89 -15.80 -1.09
N LYS A 75 -9.18 -14.52 -0.89
CA LYS A 75 -10.55 -13.98 -0.81
C LYS A 75 -11.23 -13.89 -2.18
N GLU A 76 -10.46 -13.77 -3.25
CA GLU A 76 -10.98 -13.74 -4.62
C GLU A 76 -11.13 -15.14 -5.23
N ALA A 77 -10.50 -16.14 -4.62
CA ALA A 77 -10.61 -17.52 -5.06
C ALA A 77 -12.06 -18.02 -4.94
N PRO A 78 -12.56 -18.84 -5.88
CA PRO A 78 -13.97 -19.31 -5.92
C PRO A 78 -14.39 -20.26 -4.79
N LEU A 79 -13.61 -20.31 -3.71
CA LEU A 79 -13.84 -21.11 -2.51
C LEU A 79 -14.42 -20.29 -1.34
N SER A 80 -14.62 -18.98 -1.51
CA SER A 80 -15.15 -18.03 -0.50
C SER A 80 -16.62 -17.71 -0.68
#